data_AF-A0A134CHF2-F1
#
_entry.id   AF-A0A134CHF2-F1
#
_cell.length_a   1.000
_cell.length_b   1.000
_cell.length_c   1.000
_cell.angle_alpha   90.00
_cell.angle_beta   90.00
_cell.angle_gamma   90.00
#
_symmetry.space_group_name_H-M   'P 1'
#
loop_
_entity.id
_entity.type
_entity.pdbx_description
1 polymer ?
#
loop_
_entity_poly.entity_id
_entity_poly.type
_entity_poly.pdbx_seq_one_letter_code
_entity_poly.pdbx_strand_id
1 'polypeptide(L)'
;MTDDKLKEKLLKSTLPQEMAKKMEEFVKEIFHKDAQYVADILEIPIDEKHDMTCTEKKKSLALMYGFLTCQIQMMEKLKATMLAQIKNENSSLAEKLSNLKLH
;
A
#
# COMPACT_ATOMS: atom_id res chain seq x y z
N MET A 1 -28.94 35.79 -16.15
CA MET A 1 -28.48 34.49 -16.67
C MET A 1 -29.03 33.42 -15.75
N THR A 2 -30.03 32.69 -16.21
CA THR A 2 -30.80 31.72 -15.43
C THR A 2 -30.00 30.46 -15.13
N ASP A 3 -30.17 29.95 -13.91
CA ASP A 3 -29.58 28.75 -13.29
C ASP A 3 -29.60 27.51 -14.22
N ASP A 4 -30.54 27.46 -15.16
CA ASP A 4 -30.67 26.38 -16.14
C ASP A 4 -29.49 26.27 -17.12
N LYS A 5 -28.85 27.39 -17.51
CA LYS A 5 -27.62 27.34 -18.35
C LYS A 5 -26.40 26.79 -17.60
N LEU A 6 -26.41 26.90 -16.28
CA LEU A 6 -25.33 26.40 -15.41
C LEU A 6 -25.52 24.90 -15.15
N LYS A 7 -26.77 24.45 -14.95
CA LYS A 7 -27.14 23.04 -14.93
C LYS A 7 -26.85 22.33 -16.24
N GLU A 8 -27.13 22.95 -17.38
CA GLU A 8 -26.84 22.38 -18.71
C GLU A 8 -25.33 22.26 -18.98
N LYS A 9 -24.51 23.18 -18.47
CA LYS A 9 -23.03 23.09 -18.51
C LYS A 9 -22.47 22.03 -17.58
N LEU A 10 -23.06 21.84 -16.39
CA LEU A 10 -22.68 20.78 -15.45
C LEU A 10 -23.04 19.39 -16.00
N LEU A 11 -24.15 19.26 -16.73
CA LEU A 11 -24.55 18.01 -17.40
C LEU A 11 -23.68 17.67 -18.63
N LYS A 12 -23.09 18.68 -19.29
CA LYS A 12 -22.11 18.52 -20.38
C LYS A 12 -20.66 18.43 -19.90
N SER A 13 -20.44 18.40 -18.59
CA SER A 13 -19.11 18.33 -17.99
C SER A 13 -18.52 16.93 -18.21
N THR A 14 -17.45 16.82 -19.00
CA THR A 14 -16.63 15.60 -19.11
C THR A 14 -15.83 15.33 -17.83
N LEU A 15 -15.83 16.27 -16.88
CA LEU A 15 -15.03 16.23 -15.66
C LEU A 15 -15.27 14.98 -14.80
N PRO A 16 -16.51 14.50 -14.55
CA PRO A 16 -16.72 13.28 -13.79
C PRO A 16 -16.18 12.03 -14.50
N GLN A 17 -16.28 11.97 -15.84
CA GLN A 17 -15.75 10.86 -16.63
C GLN A 17 -14.21 10.89 -16.69
N GLU A 18 -13.62 12.07 -16.84
CA GLU A 18 -12.17 12.27 -16.79
C GLU A 18 -11.59 11.94 -15.41
N MET A 19 -12.27 12.32 -14.34
CA MET A 19 -11.91 11.95 -12.97
C MET A 19 -12.01 10.44 -12.76
N ALA A 20 -13.08 9.79 -13.24
CA ALA A 20 -13.24 8.34 -13.14
C ALA A 20 -12.11 7.61 -13.88
N LYS A 21 -11.76 8.05 -15.09
CA LYS A 21 -10.66 7.47 -15.87
C LYS A 21 -9.30 7.64 -15.16
N LYS A 22 -9.01 8.83 -14.64
CA LYS A 22 -7.78 9.08 -13.88
C LYS A 22 -7.71 8.25 -12.59
N MET A 23 -8.85 8.07 -11.92
CA MET A 23 -8.93 7.22 -10.74
C MET A 23 -8.65 5.76 -11.09
N GLU A 24 -9.19 5.25 -12.21
CA GLU A 24 -8.93 3.90 -12.69
C GLU A 24 -7.44 3.69 -13.03
N GLU A 25 -6.83 4.65 -13.73
CA GLU A 25 -5.39 4.63 -14.04
C GLU A 25 -4.54 4.63 -12.77
N PHE A 26 -4.88 5.46 -11.80
CA PHE A 26 -4.20 5.54 -10.51
C PHE A 26 -4.30 4.25 -9.71
N VAL A 27 -5.49 3.66 -9.63
CA VAL A 27 -5.72 2.37 -8.96
C VAL A 27 -4.90 1.27 -9.61
N LYS A 28 -4.90 1.18 -10.94
CA LYS A 28 -4.07 0.22 -11.69
C LYS A 28 -2.58 0.40 -11.41
N GLU A 29 -2.10 1.64 -11.38
CA GLU A 29 -0.69 1.93 -11.07
C GLU A 29 -0.30 1.46 -9.66
N ILE A 30 -1.16 1.68 -8.66
CA ILE A 30 -0.93 1.18 -7.30
C ILE A 30 -0.87 -0.35 -7.29
N PHE A 31 -1.85 -1.02 -7.91
CA PHE A 31 -1.87 -2.47 -7.98
C PHE A 31 -0.62 -3.06 -8.65
N HIS A 32 -0.14 -2.46 -9.74
CA HIS A 32 1.09 -2.91 -10.39
C HIS A 32 2.32 -2.75 -9.49
N LYS A 33 2.42 -1.64 -8.74
CA LYS A 33 3.51 -1.44 -7.77
C LYS A 33 3.48 -2.48 -6.66
N ASP A 34 2.30 -2.75 -6.11
CA ASP A 34 2.14 -3.75 -5.06
C ASP A 34 2.46 -5.17 -5.58
N ALA A 35 1.99 -5.50 -6.79
CA ALA A 35 2.27 -6.77 -7.45
C ALA A 35 3.77 -6.94 -7.72
N GLN A 36 4.45 -5.90 -8.23
CA GLN A 36 5.89 -5.93 -8.46
C GLN A 36 6.67 -6.09 -7.16
N TYR A 37 6.33 -5.32 -6.12
CA TYR A 37 6.98 -5.41 -4.81
C TYR A 37 6.87 -6.83 -4.22
N VAL A 38 5.67 -7.42 -4.27
CA VAL A 38 5.43 -8.80 -3.84
C VAL A 38 6.22 -9.80 -4.67
N ALA A 39 6.20 -9.63 -6.00
CA ALA A 39 6.88 -10.50 -6.93
C ALA A 39 8.41 -10.47 -6.73
N ASP A 40 8.98 -9.31 -6.44
CA ASP A 40 10.41 -9.17 -6.12
C ASP A 40 10.77 -9.91 -4.83
N ILE A 41 9.94 -9.82 -3.79
CA ILE A 41 10.17 -10.52 -2.51
C ILE A 41 10.08 -12.04 -2.67
N LEU A 42 9.13 -12.50 -3.48
CA LEU A 42 8.81 -13.92 -3.64
C LEU A 42 9.50 -14.55 -4.86
N GLU A 43 10.31 -13.77 -5.58
CA GLU A 43 10.98 -14.16 -6.83
C GLU A 43 9.99 -14.73 -7.88
N ILE A 44 8.79 -14.15 -7.95
CA ILE A 44 7.75 -14.52 -8.92
C ILE A 44 7.98 -13.69 -10.19
N PRO A 45 8.03 -14.29 -11.39
CA PRO A 45 8.13 -13.52 -12.61
C PRO A 45 6.87 -12.66 -12.85
N ILE A 46 7.09 -11.46 -13.40
CA ILE A 46 6.05 -10.55 -13.87
C ILE A 46 6.05 -10.58 -15.41
N ASP A 47 4.87 -10.60 -16.02
CA ASP A 47 4.71 -10.54 -17.46
C ASP A 47 4.70 -9.10 -18.01
N GLU A 48 4.63 -8.95 -19.33
CA GLU A 48 4.59 -7.65 -20.01
C GLU A 48 3.38 -6.78 -19.61
N LYS A 49 2.34 -7.39 -19.03
CA LYS A 49 1.13 -6.72 -18.55
C LYS A 49 1.19 -6.37 -17.07
N HIS A 50 2.36 -6.53 -16.44
CA HIS A 50 2.58 -6.29 -15.02
C HIS A 50 1.77 -7.22 -14.11
N ASP A 51 1.47 -8.44 -14.59
CA ASP A 51 0.79 -9.48 -13.84
C ASP A 51 1.77 -10.58 -13.43
N MET A 52 1.54 -11.18 -12.27
CA MET A 52 2.35 -12.30 -11.77
C MET A 52 2.07 -13.56 -12.59
N THR A 53 3.11 -14.25 -13.05
CA THR A 53 2.96 -15.45 -13.92
C THR A 53 2.51 -16.72 -13.17
N CYS A 54 1.86 -16.58 -12.00
CA CYS A 54 1.41 -17.69 -11.16
C CYS A 54 -0.13 -17.88 -11.22
N THR A 55 -0.64 -18.98 -10.66
CA THR A 55 -2.09 -19.23 -10.64
C THR A 55 -2.81 -18.21 -9.76
N GLU A 56 -4.09 -17.92 -10.04
CA GLU A 56 -4.90 -16.95 -9.25
C GLU A 56 -4.86 -17.19 -7.73
N LYS A 57 -4.90 -18.47 -7.30
CA LYS A 57 -4.75 -18.83 -5.89
C LYS A 57 -3.37 -18.47 -5.32
N LYS A 58 -2.30 -18.62 -6.11
CA LYS A 58 -0.94 -18.24 -5.71
C LYS A 58 -0.76 -16.71 -5.74
N LYS A 59 -1.40 -16.00 -6.67
CA LYS A 59 -1.40 -14.53 -6.71
C LYS A 59 -2.00 -13.93 -5.44
N SER A 60 -3.17 -14.40 -5.03
CA SER A 60 -3.82 -13.89 -3.81
C SER A 60 -2.99 -14.19 -2.55
N LEU A 61 -2.38 -15.37 -2.45
CA LEU A 61 -1.44 -15.70 -1.37
C LEU A 61 -0.18 -14.81 -1.40
N ALA A 62 0.37 -14.54 -2.59
CA ALA A 62 1.52 -13.68 -2.77
C ALA A 62 1.21 -12.25 -2.31
N LEU A 63 0.09 -11.67 -2.74
CA LEU A 63 -0.34 -10.33 -2.32
C LEU A 63 -0.57 -10.27 -0.80
N MET A 64 -1.21 -11.28 -0.21
CA MET A 64 -1.38 -11.37 1.24
C MET A 64 -0.03 -11.44 1.96
N TYR A 65 0.93 -12.19 1.42
CA TYR A 65 2.27 -12.27 1.97
C TYR A 65 2.97 -10.90 1.94
N GLY A 66 2.98 -10.21 0.80
CA GLY A 66 3.60 -8.88 0.72
C GLY A 66 2.93 -7.86 1.65
N PHE A 67 1.60 -7.91 1.79
CA PHE A 67 0.88 -7.11 2.77
C PHE A 67 1.35 -7.39 4.21
N LEU A 68 1.42 -8.66 4.61
CA LEU A 68 1.89 -9.05 5.94
C LEU A 68 3.35 -8.62 6.18
N THR A 69 4.22 -8.77 5.18
CA THR A 69 5.61 -8.31 5.26
C THR A 69 5.69 -6.79 5.46
N CYS A 70 4.89 -6.00 4.74
CA CYS A 70 4.80 -4.56 4.96
C CYS A 70 4.34 -4.22 6.39
N GLN A 71 3.33 -4.93 6.90
CA GLN A 71 2.85 -4.73 8.28
C GLN A 71 3.93 -5.04 9.31
N ILE A 72 4.68 -6.14 9.14
CA ILE A 72 5.81 -6.50 10.02
C ILE A 72 6.86 -5.38 10.03
N GLN A 73 7.29 -4.91 8.86
CA GLN A 73 8.27 -3.82 8.77
C GLN A 73 7.80 -2.52 9.44
N MET A 74 6.51 -2.18 9.32
CA MET A 74 5.95 -1.03 10.02
C MET A 74 5.97 -1.23 11.54
N MET A 75 5.60 -2.42 12.03
CA MET A 75 5.64 -2.73 13.46
C MET A 75 7.06 -2.69 14.01
N GLU A 76 8.06 -3.16 13.26
CA GLU A 76 9.47 -3.07 13.63
C GLU A 76 9.94 -1.62 13.74
N LYS A 77 9.58 -0.77 12.78
CA LYS A 77 9.87 0.67 12.82
C LYS A 77 9.21 1.36 14.01
N LEU A 78 7.95 1.01 14.29
CA LEU A 78 7.22 1.53 15.44
C LEU A 78 7.89 1.11 16.74
N LYS A 79 8.24 -0.18 16.89
CA LYS A 79 8.98 -0.70 18.04
C LYS A 79 10.30 0.04 18.23
N ALA A 80 11.08 0.24 17.16
CA ALA A 80 12.35 0.96 17.22
C ALA A 80 12.15 2.41 17.69
N THR A 81 11.12 3.09 17.19
CA THR A 81 10.78 4.47 17.56
C THR A 81 10.38 4.56 19.03
N MET A 82 9.49 3.67 19.49
CA MET A 82 9.08 3.61 20.89
C MET A 82 10.25 3.30 21.81
N LEU A 83 11.13 2.35 21.45
CA LEU A 83 12.32 2.03 22.24
C LEU A 83 13.28 3.23 22.32
N ALA A 84 13.43 4.00 21.24
CA ALA A 84 14.25 5.22 21.25
C ALA A 84 13.67 6.28 22.19
N GLN A 85 12.34 6.47 22.17
CA GLN A 85 11.66 7.38 23.10
C GLN A 85 11.83 6.94 24.56
N ILE A 86 11.58 5.65 24.85
CA ILE A 86 11.78 5.10 26.19
C ILE A 86 13.23 5.23 26.62
N LYS A 87 14.21 5.01 25.73
CA LYS A 87 15.63 5.14 26.05
C LYS A 87 16.00 6.56 26.47
N ASN A 88 15.38 7.57 25.86
CA ASN A 88 15.58 8.97 26.23
C ASN A 88 15.04 9.27 27.64
N GLU A 89 13.98 8.59 28.07
CA GLU A 89 13.38 8.78 29.40
C GLU A 89 13.97 7.86 30.48
N ASN A 90 14.28 6.61 30.12
CA ASN A 90 14.73 5.54 30.99
C ASN A 90 15.51 4.46 30.20
N SER A 91 16.83 4.63 30.15
CA SER A 91 17.73 3.72 29.42
C SER A 91 17.69 2.27 29.92
N SER A 92 17.56 2.06 31.24
CA SER A 92 17.49 0.71 31.83
C SER A 92 16.20 -0.02 31.45
N LEU A 93 15.07 0.69 31.39
CA LEU A 93 13.81 0.12 30.93
C LEU A 93 13.87 -0.21 29.42
N ALA A 94 14.46 0.66 28.62
CA ALA A 94 14.63 0.40 27.18
C ALA A 94 15.46 -0.86 26.90
N GLU A 95 16.55 -1.09 27.64
CA GLU A 95 17.37 -2.32 27.52
C GLU A 95 16.60 -3.58 27.92
N LYS A 96 15.77 -3.52 28.96
CA LYS A 96 14.90 -4.64 29.35
C LYS A 96 13.89 -4.96 28.25
N LEU A 97 13.30 -3.93 27.65
CA LEU A 97 12.29 -4.09 26.60
C LEU A 97 12.88 -4.52 25.25
N SER A 98 14.11 -4.13 24.91
CA SER A 98 14.77 -4.59 23.69
C SER A 98 15.01 -6.11 23.67
N ASN A 99 15.16 -6.71 24.85
CA ASN A 99 15.38 -8.15 25.01
C ASN A 99 14.09 -9.00 24.93
N LEU A 100 12.90 -8.37 24.89
CA LEU A 100 11.65 -9.07 24.63
C LEU A 100 11.56 -9.42 23.14
N LYS A 101 11.72 -10.72 22.83
CA LYS A 101 11.34 -11.27 21.54
C LYS A 101 9.82 -11.34 21.46
N LEU A 102 9.26 -10.72 20.43
CA LEU A 102 7.89 -11.01 19.99
C LEU A 102 8.00 -12.25 19.10
N HIS A 103 7.29 -13.30 19.47
CA HIS A 103 7.19 -14.56 18.73
C HIS A 103 6.37 -14.38 17.45
#